data_AF-A0A946XP36-F1
#
_entry.id   AF-A0A946XP36-F1
#
_cell.length_a   1.000
_cell.length_b   1.000
_cell.length_c   1.000
_cell.angle_alpha   90.00
_cell.angle_beta   90.00
_cell.angle_gamma   90.00
#
_symmetry.space_group_name_H-M   'P 1'
#
loop_
_entity.id
_entity.type
_entity.pdbx_description
1 polymer ?
#
loop_
_entity_poly.entity_id
_entity_poly.type
_entity_poly.pdbx_seq_one_letter_code
_entity_poly.pdbx_strand_id
1 'polypeptide(L)'
;MVSRIQKIKTLEQKINSLKREATTELRKTIKQKKKEIEKLGQEYVQTHNEDFVFKVSVRKNHKTNNAKSSSSRQRLTKEDKIKLQNEITEYISRTPRSISEICAKVGRPVNQVRNILQNIKGLKKQGAKRNTTYVMK
;
A
#
# COMPACT_ATOMS: atom_id res chain seq x y z
N MET A 1 40.63 12.43 -68.90
CA MET A 1 39.32 12.78 -68.29
C MET A 1 38.78 11.57 -67.54
N VAL A 2 38.44 11.70 -66.25
CA VAL A 2 37.83 10.61 -65.47
C VAL A 2 36.40 10.39 -65.97
N SER A 3 36.04 9.15 -66.32
CA SER A 3 34.72 8.84 -66.89
C SER A 3 33.61 9.11 -65.85
N ARG A 4 32.41 9.47 -66.32
CA ARG A 4 31.25 9.71 -65.44
C ARG A 4 30.96 8.49 -64.53
N ILE A 5 31.18 7.28 -65.05
CA ILE A 5 30.98 6.03 -64.32
C ILE A 5 31.97 5.89 -63.16
N GLN A 6 33.24 6.27 -63.36
CA GLN A 6 34.24 6.25 -62.30
C GLN A 6 33.90 7.27 -61.20
N LYS A 7 33.41 8.46 -61.57
CA LYS A 7 32.95 9.47 -60.59
C LYS A 7 31.79 8.95 -59.74
N ILE A 8 30.79 8.31 -60.35
CA ILE A 8 29.64 7.73 -59.63
C ILE A 8 30.12 6.67 -58.62
N LYS A 9 30.98 5.74 -59.05
CA LYS A 9 31.54 4.70 -58.15
C LYS A 9 32.29 5.30 -56.95
N THR A 10 33.08 6.36 -57.17
CA THR A 10 33.79 7.01 -56.05
C THR A 10 32.84 7.73 -55.09
N LEU A 11 31.73 8.29 -55.58
CA LEU A 11 30.72 8.91 -54.73
C LEU A 11 29.95 7.86 -53.93
N GLU A 12 29.60 6.73 -54.53
CA GLU A 12 28.96 5.61 -53.83
C GLU A 12 29.84 5.06 -52.70
N GLN A 13 31.15 4.93 -52.94
CA GLN A 13 32.11 4.51 -51.91
C GLN A 13 32.18 5.51 -50.75
N LYS A 14 32.19 6.82 -51.04
CA LYS A 14 32.16 7.89 -50.01
C LYS A 14 30.84 7.89 -49.22
N ILE A 15 29.70 7.71 -49.89
CA ILE A 15 28.40 7.62 -49.20
C ILE A 15 28.38 6.41 -48.26
N ASN A 16 28.94 5.27 -48.70
CA ASN A 16 28.99 4.06 -47.89
C ASN A 16 29.95 4.20 -46.70
N SER A 17 31.08 4.90 -46.83
CA SER A 17 31.97 5.18 -45.69
C SER A 17 31.28 6.10 -44.67
N LEU A 18 30.65 7.18 -45.12
CA LEU A 18 29.92 8.10 -44.25
C LEU A 18 28.76 7.41 -43.49
N LYS A 19 28.02 6.51 -44.16
CA LYS A 19 26.98 5.70 -43.51
C LYS A 19 27.56 4.81 -42.42
N ARG A 20 28.72 4.20 -42.65
CA ARG A 20 29.40 3.36 -41.64
C ARG A 20 29.86 4.19 -40.46
N GLU A 21 30.46 5.36 -40.70
CA GLU A 21 30.88 6.29 -39.64
C GLU A 21 29.69 6.73 -38.79
N ALA A 22 28.62 7.25 -39.41
CA ALA A 22 27.42 7.68 -38.70
C ALA A 22 26.77 6.56 -37.88
N THR A 23 26.71 5.33 -38.40
CA THR A 23 26.15 4.19 -37.65
C THR A 23 27.03 3.79 -36.47
N THR A 24 28.35 3.90 -36.58
CA THR A 24 29.26 3.63 -35.45
C THR A 24 29.15 4.68 -34.36
N GLU A 25 29.01 5.96 -34.71
CA GLU A 25 28.78 7.04 -33.75
C GLU A 25 27.45 6.87 -33.03
N LEU A 26 26.37 6.62 -33.75
CA LEU A 26 25.05 6.35 -33.16
C LEU A 26 25.10 5.17 -32.19
N ARG A 27 25.77 4.06 -32.55
CA ARG A 27 25.94 2.91 -31.65
C ARG A 27 26.70 3.27 -30.38
N LYS A 28 27.74 4.11 -30.46
CA LYS A 28 28.48 4.60 -29.29
C LYS A 28 27.57 5.44 -28.39
N THR A 29 26.80 6.37 -28.97
CA THR A 29 25.87 7.24 -28.23
C THR A 29 24.77 6.44 -27.54
N ILE A 30 24.16 5.46 -28.24
CA ILE A 30 23.15 4.56 -27.66
C ILE A 30 23.75 3.79 -26.49
N LYS A 31 24.98 3.27 -26.62
CA LYS A 31 25.66 2.54 -25.54
C LYS A 31 25.95 3.42 -24.33
N GLN A 32 26.34 4.68 -24.53
CA GLN A 32 26.54 5.65 -23.45
C GLN A 32 25.23 5.98 -22.75
N LYS A 33 24.17 6.30 -23.50
CA LYS A 33 22.84 6.61 -22.96
C LYS A 33 22.22 5.44 -22.21
N LYS A 34 22.42 4.20 -22.68
CA LYS A 34 21.98 3.01 -21.96
C LYS A 34 22.64 2.88 -20.58
N LYS A 35 23.95 3.11 -20.48
CA LYS A 35 24.66 3.12 -19.19
C LYS A 35 24.17 4.22 -18.25
N GLU A 36 23.84 5.39 -18.80
CA GLU A 36 23.29 6.52 -18.03
C GLU A 36 21.91 6.17 -17.44
N ILE A 37 21.03 5.54 -18.24
CA ILE A 37 19.72 5.05 -17.79
C ILE A 37 19.88 3.96 -16.72
N GLU A 38 20.81 3.02 -16.89
CA GLU A 38 21.08 1.97 -15.90
C GLU A 38 21.55 2.56 -14.55
N LYS A 39 22.41 3.59 -14.57
CA LYS A 39 22.83 4.32 -13.36
C LYS A 39 21.68 5.04 -12.67
N LEU A 40 20.88 5.79 -13.43
CA LEU A 40 19.70 6.48 -12.89
C LEU A 40 18.68 5.50 -12.30
N GLY A 41 18.49 4.33 -12.93
CA GLY A 41 17.66 3.26 -12.40
C GLY A 41 18.19 2.68 -11.08
N GLN A 42 19.51 2.51 -10.95
CA GLN A 42 20.14 2.08 -9.70
C GLN A 42 20.01 3.14 -8.60
N GLU A 43 20.25 4.41 -8.90
CA GLU A 43 20.07 5.53 -7.97
C GLU A 43 18.61 5.63 -7.47
N TYR A 44 17.62 5.44 -8.36
CA TYR A 44 16.20 5.41 -7.98
C TYR A 44 15.86 4.23 -7.03
N VAL A 45 16.38 3.04 -7.29
CA VAL A 45 16.17 1.87 -6.41
C VAL A 45 16.87 2.07 -5.06
N GLN A 46 18.01 2.74 -5.05
CA GLN A 46 18.77 2.99 -3.83
C GLN A 46 18.12 4.06 -2.94
N THR A 47 17.66 5.19 -3.50
CA THR A 47 16.90 6.19 -2.73
C THR A 47 15.59 5.62 -2.19
N HIS A 48 14.88 4.81 -2.97
CA HIS A 48 13.65 4.18 -2.52
C HIS A 48 13.88 3.11 -1.43
N ASN A 49 15.08 2.52 -1.33
CA ASN A 49 15.41 1.59 -0.24
C ASN A 49 15.96 2.33 0.99
N GLU A 50 16.75 3.40 0.82
CA GLU A 50 17.33 4.15 1.94
C GLU A 50 16.26 5.02 2.64
N ASP A 51 15.35 5.65 1.90
CA ASP A 51 14.27 6.48 2.46
C ASP A 51 13.13 5.66 3.10
N PHE A 52 13.00 4.37 2.74
CA PHE A 52 11.98 3.47 3.29
C PHE A 52 12.50 2.53 4.39
N VAL A 53 13.80 2.54 4.68
CA VAL A 53 14.34 1.91 5.90
C VAL A 53 14.15 2.89 7.05
N PHE A 54 12.91 3.02 7.51
CA PHE A 54 12.64 3.47 8.86
C PHE A 54 13.24 2.41 9.79
N LYS A 55 14.48 2.60 10.25
CA LYS A 55 15.07 1.82 11.34
C LYS A 55 14.26 2.10 12.60
N VAL A 56 13.08 1.47 12.73
CA VAL A 56 12.37 1.38 13.99
C VAL A 56 13.22 0.45 14.86
N SER A 57 14.14 1.01 15.65
CA SER A 57 14.78 0.28 16.74
C SER A 57 13.73 0.05 17.82
N VAL A 58 12.82 -0.91 17.59
CA VAL A 58 11.95 -1.40 18.65
C VAL A 58 12.87 -2.16 19.60
N ARG A 59 13.18 -1.59 20.77
CA ARG A 59 13.69 -2.37 21.91
C ARG A 59 12.71 -3.51 22.15
N LYS A 60 13.06 -4.72 21.70
CA LYS A 60 12.29 -5.93 21.96
C LYS A 60 12.42 -6.28 23.44
N ASN A 61 11.59 -5.66 24.27
CA ASN A 61 11.22 -6.27 25.53
C ASN A 61 10.39 -7.50 25.19
N HIS A 62 11.01 -8.67 25.29
CA HIS A 62 10.40 -9.96 25.02
C HIS A 62 9.35 -10.25 26.11
N LYS A 63 8.17 -9.62 26.01
CA LYS A 63 6.95 -10.13 26.63
C LYS A 63 6.25 -10.96 25.58
N THR A 64 6.13 -12.26 25.84
CA THR A 64 5.27 -13.20 25.12
C THR A 64 3.81 -12.76 25.28
N ASN A 65 3.42 -11.74 24.54
CA ASN A 65 2.01 -11.43 24.35
C ASN A 65 1.56 -12.30 23.20
N ASN A 66 0.77 -13.34 23.50
CA ASN A 66 -0.04 -14.04 22.50
C ASN A 66 -0.65 -12.97 21.59
N ALA A 67 -0.12 -12.88 20.37
CA ALA A 67 -0.53 -11.87 19.41
C ALA A 67 -1.97 -12.20 19.01
N LYS A 68 -2.93 -11.64 19.75
CA LYS A 68 -4.32 -11.51 19.28
C LYS A 68 -4.22 -10.91 17.89
N SER A 69 -4.82 -11.59 16.92
CA SER A 69 -4.74 -11.22 15.51
C SER A 69 -4.86 -9.70 15.38
N SER A 70 -3.95 -9.12 14.60
CA SER A 70 -3.88 -7.68 14.40
C SER A 70 -5.30 -7.18 14.13
N SER A 71 -5.89 -6.47 15.09
CA SER A 71 -7.17 -5.79 14.91
C SER A 71 -6.89 -4.64 13.95
N SER A 72 -6.77 -4.98 12.68
CA SER A 72 -6.55 -4.03 11.61
C SER A 72 -7.77 -3.12 11.62
N ARG A 73 -7.53 -1.80 11.53
CA ARG A 73 -8.58 -0.79 11.32
C ARG A 73 -9.19 -0.93 9.91
N GLN A 74 -9.34 -2.16 9.43
CA GLN A 74 -9.90 -2.48 8.14
C GLN A 74 -11.35 -2.02 8.12
N ARG A 75 -11.72 -1.37 7.01
CA ARG A 75 -13.11 -1.01 6.75
C ARG A 75 -13.92 -2.30 6.60
N LEU A 76 -14.99 -2.40 7.39
CA LEU A 76 -15.95 -3.51 7.29
C LEU A 76 -16.76 -3.37 5.99
N THR A 77 -16.95 -4.50 5.31
CA THR A 77 -17.90 -4.65 4.19
C THR A 77 -19.34 -4.47 4.70
N LYS A 78 -20.33 -4.39 3.80
CA LYS A 78 -21.74 -4.25 4.22
C LYS A 78 -22.21 -5.50 4.96
N GLU A 79 -21.79 -6.66 4.49
CA GLU A 79 -22.12 -7.98 5.01
C GLU A 79 -21.53 -8.18 6.40
N ASP A 80 -20.25 -7.81 6.59
CA ASP A 80 -19.60 -7.93 7.90
C ASP A 80 -20.22 -7.00 8.93
N LYS A 81 -20.68 -5.80 8.53
CA LYS A 81 -21.40 -4.91 9.45
C LYS A 81 -22.69 -5.55 9.95
N ILE A 82 -23.44 -6.23 9.09
CA ILE A 82 -24.69 -6.90 9.47
C ILE A 82 -24.41 -8.07 10.43
N LYS A 83 -23.41 -8.91 10.12
CA LYS A 83 -22.98 -10.00 11.00
C LYS A 83 -22.59 -9.48 12.38
N LEU A 84 -21.79 -8.42 12.40
CA LEU A 84 -21.30 -7.79 13.62
C LEU A 84 -22.43 -7.14 14.43
N GLN A 85 -23.39 -6.53 13.75
CA GLN A 85 -24.58 -5.99 14.38
C GLN A 85 -25.41 -7.09 15.06
N ASN A 86 -25.61 -8.23 14.39
CA ASN A 86 -26.37 -9.35 14.94
C ASN A 86 -25.66 -9.94 16.17
N GLU A 87 -24.34 -10.15 16.10
CA GLU A 87 -23.54 -10.65 17.22
C GLU A 87 -23.62 -9.71 18.43
N ILE A 88 -23.47 -8.40 18.21
CA ILE A 88 -23.58 -7.39 19.28
C ILE A 88 -25.00 -7.38 19.88
N THR A 89 -26.03 -7.48 19.04
CA THR A 89 -27.43 -7.46 19.48
C THR A 89 -27.75 -8.68 20.33
N GLU A 90 -27.33 -9.87 19.92
CA GLU A 90 -27.49 -11.11 20.70
C GLU A 90 -26.72 -11.04 22.03
N TYR A 91 -25.54 -10.43 22.03
CA TYR A 91 -24.74 -10.29 23.24
C TYR A 91 -25.36 -9.34 24.27
N ILE A 92 -25.99 -8.25 23.80
CA ILE A 92 -26.64 -7.24 24.65
C ILE A 92 -28.06 -7.66 25.08
N SER A 93 -28.75 -8.50 24.31
CA SER A 93 -30.14 -8.90 24.61
C SER A 93 -30.29 -9.61 25.96
N ARG A 94 -29.24 -10.32 26.41
CA ARG A 94 -29.26 -11.08 27.67
C ARG A 94 -29.03 -10.18 28.89
N THR A 95 -28.13 -9.21 28.78
CA THR A 95 -27.65 -8.41 29.91
C THR A 95 -27.19 -7.04 29.44
N PRO A 96 -27.39 -5.96 30.21
CA PRO A 96 -26.76 -4.67 29.95
C PRO A 96 -25.23 -4.80 29.87
N ARG A 97 -24.62 -4.29 28.81
CA ARG A 97 -23.16 -4.35 28.62
C ARG A 97 -22.55 -2.99 28.37
N SER A 98 -21.37 -2.76 28.93
CA SER A 98 -20.54 -1.60 28.68
C SER A 98 -19.85 -1.70 27.31
N ILE A 99 -19.41 -0.56 26.78
CA ILE A 99 -18.69 -0.54 25.50
C ILE A 99 -17.41 -1.38 25.53
N SER A 100 -16.73 -1.42 26.67
CA SER A 100 -15.48 -2.16 26.87
C SER A 100 -15.71 -3.67 26.78
N GLU A 101 -16.79 -4.18 27.37
CA GLU A 101 -17.16 -5.60 27.28
C GLU A 101 -17.51 -5.99 25.85
N ILE A 102 -18.28 -5.15 25.15
CA ILE A 102 -18.64 -5.39 23.75
C ILE A 102 -17.38 -5.42 22.88
N CYS A 103 -16.46 -4.47 23.06
CA CYS A 103 -15.19 -4.44 22.33
C CYS A 103 -14.31 -5.66 22.64
N ALA A 104 -14.30 -6.14 23.88
CA ALA A 104 -13.54 -7.33 24.28
C ALA A 104 -14.11 -8.61 23.64
N LYS A 105 -15.44 -8.72 23.54
CA LYS A 105 -16.12 -9.84 22.89
C LYS A 105 -15.85 -9.88 21.39
N VAL A 106 -16.00 -8.71 20.74
CA VAL A 106 -15.96 -8.57 19.29
C VAL A 106 -14.54 -8.38 18.73
N GLY A 107 -13.59 -7.96 19.56
CA GLY A 107 -12.19 -7.75 19.16
C GLY A 107 -11.97 -6.55 18.20
N ARG A 108 -12.92 -5.61 18.16
CA ARG A 108 -12.89 -4.45 17.26
C ARG A 108 -12.67 -3.13 18.02
N PRO A 109 -12.15 -2.09 17.35
CA PRO A 109 -11.94 -0.78 17.95
C PRO A 109 -13.27 -0.16 18.40
N VAL A 110 -13.20 0.60 19.50
CA VAL A 110 -14.35 1.30 20.12
C VAL A 110 -15.14 2.14 19.13
N ASN A 111 -14.46 2.82 18.20
CA ASN A 111 -15.12 3.66 17.20
C ASN A 111 -15.99 2.85 16.23
N GLN A 112 -15.52 1.66 15.81
CA GLN A 112 -16.29 0.80 14.91
C GLN A 112 -17.52 0.24 15.63
N VAL A 113 -17.34 -0.22 16.87
CA VAL A 113 -18.44 -0.71 17.71
C VAL A 113 -19.47 0.39 17.94
N ARG A 114 -19.04 1.62 18.28
CA ARG A 114 -19.94 2.77 18.49
C ARG A 114 -20.79 3.08 17.27
N ASN A 115 -20.19 3.06 16.07
CA ASN A 115 -20.92 3.31 14.82
C ASN A 115 -21.99 2.24 14.56
N ILE A 116 -21.72 0.99 14.95
CA ILE A 116 -22.70 -0.10 14.78
C ILE A 116 -23.82 0.03 15.80
N LEU A 117 -23.49 0.30 17.08
CA LEU A 117 -24.47 0.52 18.14
C LEU A 117 -25.46 1.65 17.81
N GLN A 118 -25.00 2.71 17.15
CA GLN A 118 -25.87 3.82 16.69
C GLN A 118 -26.93 3.38 15.67
N ASN A 119 -26.65 2.33 14.89
CA ASN A 119 -27.55 1.84 13.84
C ASN A 119 -28.53 0.75 14.34
N ILE A 120 -28.34 0.24 15.56
CA ILE A 120 -29.24 -0.78 16.13
C ILE A 120 -30.54 -0.12 16.58
N LYS A 121 -31.64 -0.48 15.90
CA LYS A 121 -32.99 -0.05 16.29
C LYS A 121 -33.33 -0.59 17.68
N GLY A 122 -33.85 0.28 18.54
CA GLY A 122 -34.27 -0.09 19.90
C GLY A 122 -33.16 -0.10 20.95
N LEU A 123 -31.91 0.21 20.59
CA LEU A 123 -30.82 0.29 21.56
C LEU A 123 -30.94 1.54 22.44
N LYS A 124 -30.91 1.38 23.76
CA LYS A 124 -30.87 2.46 24.75
C LYS A 124 -29.56 2.46 25.53
N LYS A 125 -29.10 3.65 25.90
CA LYS A 125 -27.99 3.85 26.83
C LYS A 125 -28.55 4.00 28.24
N GLN A 126 -27.99 3.28 29.19
CA GLN A 126 -28.34 3.34 30.61
C GLN A 126 -27.10 3.74 31.41
N GLY A 127 -27.28 4.53 32.47
CA GLY A 127 -26.18 4.97 33.34
C GLY A 127 -25.58 6.33 32.99
N ALA A 128 -24.64 6.79 33.82
CA ALA A 128 -24.03 8.12 33.72
C ALA A 128 -22.51 8.04 33.48
N LYS A 129 -22.01 8.90 32.58
CA LYS A 129 -20.58 9.09 32.28
C LYS A 129 -19.85 7.77 31.99
N ARG A 130 -18.98 7.33 32.92
CA ARG A 130 -18.11 6.16 32.76
C ARG A 130 -18.86 4.83 32.88
N ASN A 131 -20.02 4.83 33.52
CA ASN A 131 -20.82 3.61 33.76
C ASN A 131 -21.95 3.46 32.73
N THR A 132 -21.73 3.93 31.50
CA THR A 132 -22.73 3.83 30.43
C THR A 132 -22.76 2.41 29.90
N THR A 133 -23.90 1.75 30.05
CA THR A 133 -24.22 0.44 29.47
C THR A 133 -25.24 0.57 28.35
N TYR A 134 -25.28 -0.42 27.48
CA TYR A 134 -26.23 -0.52 26.38
C TYR A 134 -27.22 -1.64 26.68
N VAL A 135 -28.50 -1.38 26.41
CA VAL A 135 -29.62 -2.29 26.67
C VAL A 135 -30.58 -2.25 25.49
N MET A 136 -31.13 -3.39 25.10
CA MET A 136 -32.21 -3.43 24.11
C MET A 136 -33.54 -3.04 24.76
N LYS A 137 -34.27 -2.11 24.15
CA LYS A 137 -35.62 -1.72 24.55
C LYS A 137 -36.62 -2.82 24.21
#